data_AF-A0A075GQX4-F1
#
_entry.id   AF-A0A075GQX4-F1
#
_cell.length_a   1.000
_cell.length_b   1.000
_cell.length_c   1.000
_cell.angle_alpha   90.00
_cell.angle_beta   90.00
_cell.angle_gamma   90.00
#
_symmetry.space_group_name_H-M   'P 1'
#
loop_
_entity.id
_entity.type
_entity.pdbx_description
1 polymer ?
#
loop_
_entity_poly.entity_id
_entity_poly.type
_entity_poly.pdbx_seq_one_letter_code
_entity_poly.pdbx_strand_id
1 'polypeptide(L)'
;MASRATSPATAPTGGTELARRGRHRRRGPKKAQPPRRKEKKPQKRQIRQRMLNPARRTETIYFLDEVLQESDLGEKEVEPFIATLVALATRETLGAAADLLEEKTGEGIITPDMSERLLRIMSRFSVMR
;
A
#
# COMPACT_ATOMS: atom_id res chain seq x y z
N MET A 1 69.73 -30.90 -51.11
CA MET A 1 69.71 -32.37 -51.25
C MET A 1 68.81 -32.96 -50.18
N ALA A 2 67.92 -33.87 -50.56
CA ALA A 2 66.88 -34.48 -49.74
C ALA A 2 67.32 -35.84 -49.17
N SER A 3 66.77 -36.22 -47.99
CA SER A 3 66.23 -37.56 -47.65
C SER A 3 65.94 -37.61 -46.13
N ARG A 4 64.66 -37.62 -45.71
CA ARG A 4 63.79 -38.79 -45.37
C ARG A 4 64.26 -39.56 -44.13
N ALA A 5 63.55 -39.37 -43.01
CA ALA A 5 62.58 -40.31 -42.40
C ALA A 5 63.29 -41.28 -41.43
N THR A 6 62.83 -41.57 -40.21
CA THR A 6 61.51 -42.12 -39.83
C THR A 6 61.31 -42.02 -38.32
N SER A 7 60.10 -41.69 -37.88
CA SER A 7 59.58 -42.06 -36.56
C SER A 7 59.40 -43.58 -36.45
N PRO A 8 59.30 -44.11 -35.21
CA PRO A 8 58.16 -45.00 -34.96
C PRO A 8 57.35 -44.55 -33.75
N ALA A 9 56.04 -44.74 -33.92
CA ALA A 9 55.01 -44.53 -32.93
C ALA A 9 54.99 -45.65 -31.88
N THR A 10 54.70 -45.29 -30.63
CA THR A 10 53.90 -46.11 -29.70
C THR A 10 53.13 -45.17 -28.77
N ALA A 11 51.80 -45.25 -28.84
CA ALA A 11 50.85 -44.84 -27.81
C ALA A 11 50.12 -46.12 -27.33
N PRO A 12 49.17 -46.10 -26.37
CA PRO A 12 48.94 -45.20 -25.23
C PRO A 12 48.76 -45.98 -23.90
N THR A 13 49.03 -45.39 -22.74
CA THR A 13 48.49 -45.95 -21.48
C THR A 13 48.11 -44.87 -20.47
N GLY A 14 46.82 -44.79 -20.16
CA GLY A 14 46.23 -44.23 -18.93
C GLY A 14 46.53 -42.75 -18.67
N GLY A 15 45.62 -41.80 -18.91
CA GLY A 15 44.23 -41.84 -18.46
C GLY A 15 44.16 -41.70 -16.94
N THR A 16 44.36 -40.48 -16.43
CA THR A 16 43.70 -39.91 -15.23
C THR A 16 44.07 -38.43 -15.20
N GLU A 17 43.34 -37.61 -15.94
CA GLU A 17 42.23 -36.85 -15.38
C GLU A 17 42.74 -35.83 -14.34
N LEU A 18 42.97 -34.61 -14.84
CA LEU A 18 43.11 -33.40 -14.08
C LEU A 18 41.80 -33.20 -13.28
N ALA A 19 41.68 -33.87 -12.14
CA ALA A 19 40.54 -33.75 -11.26
C ALA A 19 40.57 -32.33 -10.68
N ARG A 20 39.83 -31.46 -11.38
CA ARG A 20 39.29 -30.20 -10.90
C ARG A 20 39.01 -30.37 -9.41
N ARG A 21 39.64 -29.55 -8.57
CA ARG A 21 39.37 -29.44 -7.13
C ARG A 21 37.88 -29.16 -6.91
N GLY A 22 37.08 -30.22 -6.94
CA GLY A 22 35.71 -30.22 -6.48
C GLY A 22 35.79 -29.96 -4.99
N ARG A 23 35.39 -28.76 -4.56
CA ARG A 23 35.12 -28.51 -3.15
C ARG A 23 34.15 -29.60 -2.71
N HIS A 24 34.67 -30.56 -1.95
CA HIS A 24 33.86 -31.54 -1.25
C HIS A 24 33.04 -30.73 -0.25
N ARG A 25 31.87 -30.23 -0.68
CA ARG A 25 30.83 -29.79 0.24
C ARG A 25 30.58 -31.03 1.07
N ARG A 26 31.10 -31.05 2.30
CA ARG A 26 30.68 -32.00 3.32
C ARG A 26 29.16 -31.97 3.26
N ARG A 27 28.54 -33.00 2.68
CA ARG A 27 27.09 -33.11 2.69
C ARG A 27 26.78 -33.14 4.18
N GLY A 28 26.16 -32.07 4.67
CA GLY A 28 25.66 -32.03 6.05
C GLY A 28 24.83 -33.28 6.34
N PRO A 29 24.61 -33.62 7.62
CA PRO A 29 23.97 -34.86 8.01
C PRO A 29 22.74 -35.15 7.12
N LYS A 30 22.76 -36.27 6.40
CA LYS A 30 21.70 -36.68 5.44
C LYS A 30 20.31 -36.86 6.08
N LYS A 31 20.21 -36.68 7.40
CA LYS A 31 19.00 -36.80 8.22
C LYS A 31 18.53 -35.48 8.83
N ALA A 32 19.14 -34.34 8.49
CA ALA A 32 18.59 -33.05 8.89
C ALA A 32 17.28 -32.83 8.11
N GLN A 33 16.14 -32.93 8.81
CA GLN A 33 14.87 -32.48 8.23
C GLN A 33 15.03 -31.02 7.83
N PRO A 34 14.56 -30.62 6.64
CA PRO A 34 14.50 -29.22 6.28
C PRO A 34 13.77 -28.46 7.40
N PRO A 35 14.25 -27.27 7.82
CA PRO A 35 13.55 -26.50 8.83
C PRO A 35 12.10 -26.29 8.37
N ARG A 36 11.14 -26.79 9.17
CA ARG A 36 9.72 -26.62 8.89
C ARG A 36 9.43 -25.14 8.81
N ARG A 37 9.05 -24.66 7.63
CA ARG A 37 8.67 -23.26 7.41
C ARG A 37 7.47 -22.99 8.31
N LYS A 38 7.64 -22.15 9.34
CA LYS A 38 6.53 -21.71 10.19
C LYS A 38 5.46 -21.11 9.29
N GLU A 39 4.23 -21.59 9.41
CA GLU A 39 3.09 -21.01 8.70
C GLU A 39 2.98 -19.55 9.11
N LYS A 40 3.10 -18.63 8.14
CA LYS A 40 2.86 -17.21 8.40
C LYS A 40 1.38 -17.08 8.70
N LYS A 41 1.04 -16.58 9.89
CA LYS A 41 -0.33 -16.21 10.24
C LYS A 41 -0.89 -15.32 9.12
N PRO A 42 -2.13 -15.57 8.64
CA PRO A 42 -2.73 -14.71 7.63
C PRO A 42 -2.76 -13.28 8.17
N GLN A 43 -2.09 -12.36 7.48
CA GLN A 43 -2.20 -10.94 7.79
C GLN A 43 -3.65 -10.53 7.52
N LYS A 44 -4.34 -10.02 8.54
CA LYS A 44 -5.68 -9.43 8.39
C LYS A 44 -5.53 -8.28 7.40
N ARG A 45 -6.06 -8.46 6.18
CA ARG A 45 -6.09 -7.39 5.18
C ARG A 45 -6.95 -6.28 5.76
N GLN A 46 -6.42 -5.05 5.82
CA GLN A 46 -7.24 -3.88 6.13
C GLN A 46 -8.33 -3.79 5.07
N ILE A 47 -9.59 -3.75 5.52
CA ILE A 47 -10.73 -3.57 4.61
C ILE A 47 -10.59 -2.19 4.00
N ARG A 48 -10.67 -2.10 2.68
CA ARG A 48 -10.62 -0.81 2.01
C ARG A 48 -11.80 0.04 2.46
N GLN A 49 -11.53 1.25 2.91
CA GLN A 49 -12.52 2.19 3.37
C GLN A 49 -12.58 3.38 2.42
N ARG A 50 -13.75 4.02 2.37
CA ARG A 50 -13.93 5.23 1.58
C ARG A 50 -13.33 6.39 2.36
N MET A 51 -12.32 7.06 1.79
CA MET A 51 -11.60 8.17 2.42
C MET A 51 -11.53 9.34 1.44
N LEU A 52 -11.42 10.57 1.95
CA LEU A 52 -11.23 11.74 1.10
C LEU A 52 -9.88 11.68 0.39
N ASN A 53 -9.84 12.04 -0.89
CA ASN A 53 -8.60 12.12 -1.65
C ASN A 53 -7.80 13.37 -1.23
N PRO A 54 -6.60 13.24 -0.63
CA PRO A 54 -5.79 14.40 -0.23
C PRO A 54 -5.42 15.32 -1.39
N ALA A 55 -5.30 14.77 -2.61
CA ALA A 55 -4.96 15.55 -3.79
C ALA A 55 -6.08 16.50 -4.23
N ARG A 56 -7.31 16.27 -3.77
CA ARG A 56 -8.49 17.10 -4.09
C ARG A 56 -8.99 17.90 -2.90
N ARG A 57 -8.12 18.10 -1.89
CA ARG A 57 -8.46 18.75 -0.64
C ARG A 57 -8.92 20.19 -0.86
N THR A 58 -8.24 20.94 -1.71
CA THR A 58 -8.56 22.34 -2.00
C THR A 58 -9.94 22.47 -2.62
N GLU A 59 -10.26 21.66 -3.64
CA GLU A 59 -11.59 21.67 -4.25
C GLU A 59 -12.66 21.22 -3.27
N THR A 60 -12.36 20.22 -2.44
CA THR A 60 -13.30 19.77 -1.41
C THR A 60 -13.64 20.91 -0.46
N ILE A 61 -12.63 21.64 0.05
CA ILE A 61 -12.83 22.78 0.96
C ILE A 61 -13.68 23.86 0.29
N TYR A 62 -13.39 24.21 -0.97
CA TYR A 62 -14.16 25.20 -1.72
C TYR A 62 -15.66 24.87 -1.79
N PHE A 63 -16.02 23.64 -2.16
CA PHE A 63 -17.43 23.25 -2.24
C PHE A 63 -18.10 23.11 -0.88
N LEU A 64 -17.36 22.71 0.17
CA LEU A 64 -17.90 22.67 1.53
C LEU A 64 -18.22 24.07 2.05
N ASP A 65 -17.31 25.03 1.80
CA ASP A 65 -17.51 26.43 2.16
C ASP A 65 -18.75 27.02 1.48
N GLU A 66 -18.92 26.76 0.19
CA GLU A 66 -20.06 27.23 -0.60
C GLU A 66 -21.42 26.79 -0.01
N VAL A 67 -21.51 25.56 0.51
CA VAL A 67 -22.72 25.07 1.20
C VAL A 67 -22.92 25.73 2.56
N LEU A 68 -21.84 26.03 3.27
CA LEU A 68 -21.89 26.61 4.61
C LEU A 68 -22.14 28.12 4.60
N GLN A 69 -21.91 28.81 3.49
CA GLN A 69 -22.33 30.20 3.30
C GLN A 69 -23.85 30.38 3.40
N GLU A 70 -24.64 29.34 3.12
CA GLU A 70 -26.11 29.35 3.29
C GLU A 70 -26.54 29.09 4.75
N SER A 71 -25.61 28.78 5.66
CA SER A 71 -25.90 28.37 7.03
C SER A 71 -25.81 29.51 8.04
N ASP A 72 -26.43 29.33 9.20
CA ASP A 72 -26.33 30.26 10.34
C ASP A 72 -24.99 30.18 11.08
N LEU A 73 -24.05 29.33 10.62
CA LEU A 73 -22.69 29.29 11.16
C LEU A 73 -21.99 30.61 10.87
N GLY A 74 -21.52 31.28 11.92
CA GLY A 74 -20.70 32.47 11.75
C GLY A 74 -19.39 32.15 11.03
N GLU A 75 -18.85 33.11 10.27
CA GLU A 75 -17.59 32.94 9.50
C GLU A 75 -16.42 32.39 10.34
N LYS A 76 -16.39 32.70 11.64
CA LYS A 76 -15.37 32.23 12.59
C LYS A 76 -15.47 30.75 12.94
N GLU A 77 -16.62 30.13 12.72
CA GLU A 77 -16.88 28.72 13.04
C GLU A 77 -16.82 27.83 11.79
N VAL A 78 -17.08 28.40 10.61
CA VAL A 78 -17.05 27.69 9.31
C VAL A 78 -15.67 27.08 9.03
N GLU A 79 -14.59 27.87 9.11
CA GLU A 79 -13.25 27.38 8.79
C GLU A 79 -12.79 26.23 9.73
N PRO A 80 -12.90 26.35 11.09
CA PRO A 80 -12.63 25.25 12.00
C PRO A 80 -13.48 24.01 11.74
N PHE A 81 -14.75 24.20 11.39
CA PHE A 81 -15.67 23.11 11.10
C PHE A 81 -15.24 22.33 9.84
N ILE A 82 -14.98 23.03 8.73
CA ILE A 82 -14.46 22.44 7.49
C ILE A 82 -13.12 21.73 7.75
N ALA A 83 -12.21 22.36 8.50
CA ALA A 83 -10.91 21.79 8.79
C ALA A 83 -11.04 20.44 9.54
N THR A 84 -11.94 20.37 10.51
CA THR A 84 -12.23 19.16 11.29
C THR A 84 -12.84 18.08 10.40
N LEU A 85 -13.86 18.44 9.61
CA LEU A 85 -14.57 17.52 8.73
C LEU A 85 -13.62 16.89 7.68
N VAL A 86 -12.78 17.71 7.06
CA VAL A 86 -11.77 17.27 6.10
C VAL A 86 -10.71 16.41 6.77
N ALA A 87 -10.28 16.74 8.00
CA ALA A 87 -9.30 15.95 8.73
C ALA A 87 -9.81 14.53 9.01
N LEU A 88 -11.04 14.40 9.52
CA LEU A 88 -11.67 13.09 9.78
C LEU A 88 -11.76 12.25 8.50
N ALA A 89 -12.28 12.82 7.42
CA ALA A 89 -12.45 12.07 6.17
C ALA A 89 -11.13 11.69 5.49
N THR A 90 -10.07 12.46 5.71
CA THR A 90 -8.74 12.20 5.13
C THR A 90 -7.92 11.22 5.95
N ARG A 91 -8.08 11.21 7.28
CA ARG A 91 -7.25 10.41 8.21
C ARG A 91 -7.93 9.13 8.66
N GLU A 92 -9.25 9.14 8.77
CA GLU A 92 -10.04 8.04 9.30
C GLU A 92 -10.90 7.44 8.19
N THR A 93 -12.13 7.91 8.02
CA THR A 93 -13.06 7.44 6.98
C THR A 93 -14.08 8.52 6.65
N LEU A 94 -14.73 8.36 5.49
CA LEU A 94 -15.93 9.13 5.17
C LEU A 94 -17.05 8.90 6.21
N GLY A 95 -17.09 7.73 6.86
CA GLY A 95 -18.04 7.42 7.92
C GLY A 95 -17.84 8.29 9.16
N ALA A 96 -16.60 8.44 9.63
CA ALA A 96 -16.29 9.31 10.77
C ALA A 96 -16.71 10.77 10.55
N ALA A 97 -16.60 11.25 9.30
CA ALA A 97 -17.12 12.56 8.94
C ALA A 97 -18.66 12.60 8.91
N ALA A 98 -19.33 11.52 8.48
CA ALA A 98 -20.78 11.43 8.52
C ALA A 98 -21.31 11.41 9.97
N ASP A 99 -20.63 10.70 10.87
CA ASP A 99 -20.97 10.66 12.30
C ASP A 99 -20.90 12.06 12.93
N LEU A 100 -19.86 12.85 12.58
CA LEU A 100 -19.77 14.25 13.00
C LEU A 100 -20.93 15.09 12.44
N LEU A 101 -21.30 14.91 11.17
CA LEU A 101 -22.42 15.65 10.58
C LEU A 101 -23.75 15.28 11.24
N GLU A 102 -23.96 14.01 11.61
CA GLU A 102 -25.13 13.56 12.35
C GLU A 102 -25.18 14.20 13.75
N GLU A 103 -24.06 14.22 14.47
CA GLU A 103 -23.93 14.91 15.77
C GLU A 103 -24.31 16.40 15.65
N LYS A 104 -23.75 17.11 14.67
CA LYS A 104 -24.01 18.55 14.48
C LYS A 104 -25.42 18.84 13.98
N THR A 105 -26.04 17.90 13.27
CA THR A 105 -27.46 17.96 12.92
C THR A 105 -28.33 17.79 14.18
N GLY A 106 -27.99 16.85 15.07
CA GLY A 106 -28.68 16.64 16.33
C GLY A 106 -28.57 17.80 17.32
N GLU A 107 -27.45 18.52 17.28
CA GLU A 107 -27.24 19.77 18.05
C GLU A 107 -27.96 20.98 17.44
N GLY A 108 -28.51 20.86 16.23
CA GLY A 108 -29.18 21.95 15.52
C GLY A 108 -28.23 22.99 14.93
N ILE A 109 -26.93 22.70 14.84
CA ILE A 109 -25.91 23.59 14.26
C ILE A 109 -26.04 23.64 12.74
N ILE A 110 -26.38 22.51 12.12
CA ILE A 110 -26.66 22.41 10.69
C ILE A 110 -27.99 21.72 10.45
N THR A 111 -28.62 22.00 9.31
CA THR A 111 -29.86 21.32 8.92
C THR A 111 -29.57 19.94 8.31
N PRO A 112 -30.54 19.00 8.35
CA PRO A 112 -30.41 17.71 7.69
C PRO A 112 -30.11 17.80 6.18
N ASP A 113 -30.70 18.79 5.49
CA ASP A 113 -30.46 19.02 4.06
C ASP A 113 -28.99 19.44 3.80
N MET A 114 -28.45 20.33 4.63
CA MET A 114 -27.04 20.71 4.56
C MET A 114 -26.12 19.52 4.84
N SER A 115 -26.41 18.73 5.88
CA SER A 115 -25.66 17.51 6.19
C SER A 115 -25.60 16.56 4.99
N GLU A 116 -26.72 16.35 4.30
CA GLU A 116 -26.76 15.52 3.09
C GLU A 116 -25.92 16.11 1.95
N ARG A 117 -26.00 17.43 1.70
CA ARG A 117 -25.20 18.12 0.68
C ARG A 117 -23.70 18.02 0.96
N LEU A 118 -23.28 18.27 2.20
CA LEU A 118 -21.88 18.16 2.63
C LEU A 118 -21.37 16.74 2.43
N LEU A 119 -22.15 15.72 2.84
CA LEU A 119 -21.77 14.32 2.65
C LEU A 119 -21.66 13.94 1.17
N ARG A 120 -22.57 14.43 0.31
CA ARG A 120 -22.51 14.23 -1.14
C ARG A 120 -21.23 14.82 -1.75
N ILE A 121 -20.84 16.02 -1.32
CA ILE A 121 -19.58 16.65 -1.75
C ILE A 121 -18.39 15.77 -1.35
N MET A 122 -18.29 15.37 -0.09
CA MET A 122 -17.17 14.56 0.38
C MET A 122 -17.12 13.19 -0.33
N SER A 123 -18.29 12.58 -0.58
CA SER A 123 -18.43 11.35 -1.35
C SER A 123 -17.91 11.49 -2.79
N ARG A 124 -18.14 12.63 -3.45
CA ARG A 124 -17.65 12.96 -4.81
C ARG A 124 -16.12 12.99 -4.90
N PHE A 125 -15.44 13.45 -3.84
CA PHE A 125 -13.98 13.59 -3.80
C PHE A 125 -13.28 12.41 -3.11
N SER A 126 -14.03 11.39 -2.70
CA SER A 126 -13.49 10.23 -1.99
C SER A 126 -12.99 9.12 -2.92
N VAL A 127 -12.09 8.30 -2.39
CA VAL A 127 -11.49 7.13 -3.03
C VAL A 127 -11.49 5.94 -2.07
N MET A 128 -11.45 4.73 -2.60
CA MET A 128 -11.27 3.51 -1.78
C MET A 128 -9.78 3.37 -1.42
N ARG A 129 -9.47 3.35 -0.12
CA ARG A 129 -8.11 3.25 0.39
C ARG A 129 -7.96 2.12 1.40
#